data_AF-A0A250ITD8-F1
#
_entry.id   AF-A0A250ITD8-F1
#
_cell.length_a   1.000
_cell.length_b   1.000
_cell.length_c   1.000
_cell.angle_alpha   90.00
_cell.angle_beta   90.00
_cell.angle_gamma   90.00
#
_symmetry.space_group_name_H-M   'P 1'
#
loop_
_entity.id
_entity.type
_entity.pdbx_description
1 polymer ?
#
loop_
_entity_poly.entity_id
_entity_poly.type
_entity_poly.pdbx_seq_one_letter_code
_entity_poly.pdbx_strand_id
1 'polypeptide(L)'
;MNLLLALLLAASPAAAPGPRTFRVDYFHTGNATEERFSLDRLVVEPLPWPGSPSRAIDESNLGKYLFEVRDRDTNHLLYSRGFASIYGEWELTPEAREVNRTFHESLRFAAPDKPVQVLLKKRAKDNSFREVWSLTVDPADPFVDPSTPAPPGTLLKLVDGGAPVDKVDLLILGDGYTEKERPKFEKDARRLVDILFTYSPFKERKRDFNVWGLMPAARQSGISRPSTGIHRDSPVGSTYDAFGSERYVLTFENRRFRDIAAFAPYEFVEILVNGNTYGGGGIFGLYSTVAADSLWSPYVFVHEFGHHFAGLADEYYTSDSAYAPSEERVEPWEKNVTALKDPARLKWKEWVTPGTPLPTPWAKEEYEAHAREVLEQRRRIRAERRPESEMDALFTRQRDWEEAFFRAQPAAKQTGAFEGAMYEARGYYRPQLDCVMFTRDRVPFCSVCQHALSEVIDLYAGPPGKAPASPK
;
A
#
# COMPACT_ATOMS: atom_id res chain seq x y z
N MET A 1 -3.63 39.09 -56.85
CA MET A 1 -4.94 39.12 -56.16
C MET A 1 -5.13 37.74 -55.56
N ASN A 2 -5.06 37.66 -54.22
CA ASN A 2 -4.68 36.47 -53.46
C ASN A 2 -5.74 35.36 -53.45
N LEU A 3 -5.28 34.12 -53.64
CA LEU A 3 -6.02 32.89 -53.36
C LEU A 3 -6.11 32.71 -51.83
N LEU A 4 -7.32 32.70 -51.28
CA LEU A 4 -7.58 32.33 -49.88
C LEU A 4 -7.90 30.82 -49.83
N LEU A 5 -6.93 30.04 -49.33
CA LEU A 5 -7.10 28.63 -49.00
C LEU A 5 -7.68 28.55 -47.57
N ALA A 6 -8.93 28.10 -47.43
CA ALA A 6 -9.53 27.85 -46.13
C ALA A 6 -9.07 26.47 -45.61
N LEU A 7 -8.20 26.46 -44.59
CA LEU A 7 -7.90 25.26 -43.82
C LEU A 7 -9.08 24.95 -42.89
N LEU A 8 -9.84 23.90 -43.21
CA LEU A 8 -10.75 23.24 -42.29
C LEU A 8 -9.92 22.44 -41.28
N LEU A 9 -9.69 23.02 -40.09
CA LEU A 9 -9.21 22.30 -38.92
C LEU A 9 -10.33 21.32 -38.50
N ALA A 10 -10.14 20.04 -38.80
CA ALA A 10 -10.92 18.97 -38.19
C ALA A 10 -10.56 18.91 -36.69
N ALA A 11 -11.34 19.60 -35.86
CA ALA A 11 -11.32 19.37 -34.43
C ALA A 11 -11.90 17.98 -34.17
N SER A 12 -11.05 17.02 -33.79
CA SER A 12 -11.53 15.75 -33.25
C SER A 12 -12.47 16.05 -32.08
N PRO A 13 -13.67 15.47 -32.02
CA PRO A 13 -14.55 15.67 -30.86
C PRO A 13 -13.81 15.15 -29.62
N ALA A 14 -13.64 16.00 -28.62
CA ALA A 14 -13.18 15.56 -27.32
C ALA A 14 -14.15 14.47 -26.82
N ALA A 15 -13.62 13.29 -26.50
CA ALA A 15 -14.42 12.23 -25.91
C ALA A 15 -15.13 12.78 -24.66
N ALA A 16 -16.41 12.42 -24.48
CA ALA A 16 -17.12 12.77 -23.26
C ALA A 16 -16.29 12.28 -22.05
N PRO A 17 -16.12 13.11 -20.99
CA PRO A 17 -15.41 12.68 -19.80
C PRO A 17 -16.10 11.43 -19.23
N GLY A 18 -15.32 10.43 -18.83
CA GLY A 18 -15.83 9.23 -18.17
C GLY A 18 -16.56 9.54 -16.87
N PRO A 19 -17.22 8.55 -16.24
CA PRO A 19 -17.94 8.75 -14.99
C PRO A 19 -17.01 9.33 -13.91
N ARG A 20 -17.55 10.16 -13.01
CA ARG A 20 -16.83 10.59 -11.80
C ARG A 20 -16.63 9.42 -10.85
N THR A 21 -15.71 9.54 -9.90
CA THR A 21 -15.57 8.54 -8.83
C THR A 21 -16.73 8.66 -7.84
N PHE A 22 -17.35 7.54 -7.52
CA PHE A 22 -18.29 7.41 -6.41
C PHE A 22 -17.58 6.79 -5.21
N ARG A 23 -17.74 7.40 -4.04
CA ARG A 23 -17.09 7.01 -2.80
C ARG A 23 -18.11 6.74 -1.71
N VAL A 24 -17.99 5.58 -1.09
CA VAL A 24 -18.75 5.18 0.10
C VAL A 24 -17.83 5.31 1.30
N ASP A 25 -18.09 6.29 2.16
CA ASP A 25 -17.41 6.45 3.45
C ASP A 25 -18.20 5.69 4.52
N TYR A 26 -17.51 4.91 5.36
CA TYR A 26 -18.14 4.07 6.39
C TYR A 26 -17.30 4.00 7.66
N PHE A 27 -17.95 3.61 8.76
CA PHE A 27 -17.30 3.27 10.01
C PHE A 27 -17.14 1.77 10.15
N HIS A 28 -15.95 1.35 10.54
CA HIS A 28 -15.59 -0.01 10.92
C HIS A 28 -15.32 -0.04 12.44
N THR A 29 -16.23 -0.66 13.18
CA THR A 29 -16.24 -0.66 14.65
C THR A 29 -16.14 -2.08 15.19
N GLY A 30 -15.32 -2.30 16.21
CA GLY A 30 -15.21 -3.63 16.78
C GLY A 30 -14.02 -3.80 17.73
N ASN A 31 -13.65 -5.07 17.90
CA ASN A 31 -12.56 -5.57 18.73
C ASN A 31 -11.94 -6.84 18.10
N ALA A 32 -11.08 -7.56 18.81
CA ALA A 32 -10.40 -8.77 18.33
C ALA A 32 -11.34 -9.93 17.92
N THR A 33 -12.63 -9.88 18.25
CA THR A 33 -13.59 -10.98 18.03
C THR A 33 -14.86 -10.60 17.28
N GLU A 34 -15.15 -9.30 17.12
CA GLU A 34 -16.38 -8.82 16.50
C GLU A 34 -16.10 -7.59 15.63
N GLU A 35 -16.77 -7.52 14.48
CA GLU A 35 -16.77 -6.39 13.56
C GLU A 35 -18.20 -5.92 13.27
N ARG A 36 -18.38 -4.61 13.17
CA ARG A 36 -19.62 -3.94 12.79
C ARG A 36 -19.32 -2.82 11.82
N PHE A 37 -20.20 -2.64 10.84
CA PHE A 37 -20.06 -1.67 9.78
C PHE A 37 -21.29 -0.76 9.72
N SER A 38 -21.08 0.53 9.47
CA SER A 38 -22.17 1.49 9.28
C SER A 38 -21.79 2.56 8.27
N LEU A 39 -22.75 2.96 7.44
CA LEU A 39 -22.57 4.04 6.47
C LEU A 39 -22.33 5.37 7.21
N ASP A 40 -21.36 6.15 6.73
CA ASP A 40 -21.16 7.54 7.12
C ASP A 40 -21.74 8.48 6.06
N ARG A 41 -21.24 8.42 4.82
CA ARG A 41 -21.74 9.23 3.70
C ARG A 41 -21.46 8.64 2.33
N LEU A 42 -22.16 9.16 1.33
CA LEU A 42 -21.95 8.88 -0.09
C LEU A 42 -21.50 10.16 -0.79
N VAL A 43 -20.42 10.08 -1.57
CA VAL A 43 -19.78 11.25 -2.20
C VAL A 43 -19.48 10.96 -3.67
N VAL A 44 -19.66 11.94 -4.53
CA VAL A 44 -19.08 11.93 -5.88
C VAL A 44 -17.84 12.83 -5.88
N GLU A 45 -16.66 12.26 -6.07
CA GLU A 45 -15.39 13.01 -6.01
C GLU A 45 -15.24 14.01 -7.17
N PRO A 46 -14.49 15.12 -7.01
CA PRO A 46 -14.30 16.17 -8.02
C PRO A 46 -13.88 15.72 -9.42
N LEU A 47 -13.07 14.67 -9.53
CA LEU A 47 -12.44 14.25 -10.77
C LEU A 47 -13.10 12.99 -11.38
N PRO A 48 -12.92 12.76 -12.69
CA PRO A 48 -13.26 11.50 -13.33
C PRO A 48 -12.60 10.30 -12.64
N TRP A 49 -13.27 9.15 -12.68
CA TRP A 49 -12.71 7.87 -12.25
C TRP A 49 -11.46 7.55 -13.07
N PRO A 50 -10.29 7.31 -12.43
CA PRO A 50 -9.05 7.06 -13.15
C PRO A 50 -8.97 5.64 -13.73
N GLY A 51 -9.60 4.65 -13.08
CA GLY A 51 -9.43 3.23 -13.43
C GLY A 51 -10.16 2.80 -14.71
N SER A 52 -9.74 1.68 -15.28
CA SER A 52 -10.33 1.13 -16.50
C SER A 52 -11.62 0.35 -16.28
N PRO A 53 -12.70 0.64 -17.05
CA PRO A 53 -13.88 -0.23 -17.09
C PRO A 53 -13.57 -1.66 -17.57
N SER A 54 -12.55 -1.86 -18.43
CA SER A 54 -12.17 -3.20 -18.91
C SER A 54 -11.34 -3.99 -17.91
N ARG A 55 -10.98 -3.39 -16.77
CA ARG A 55 -10.21 -4.00 -15.68
C ARG A 55 -10.91 -3.82 -14.33
N ALA A 56 -12.24 -3.72 -14.36
CA ALA A 56 -13.06 -3.44 -13.19
C ALA A 56 -13.10 -4.60 -12.18
N ILE A 57 -12.82 -5.83 -12.60
CA ILE A 57 -12.86 -7.03 -11.76
C ILE A 57 -11.46 -7.39 -11.30
N ASP A 58 -11.28 -7.49 -9.99
CA ASP A 58 -10.05 -7.97 -9.36
C ASP A 58 -10.07 -9.49 -9.23
N GLU A 59 -9.15 -10.15 -9.94
CA GLU A 59 -8.94 -11.60 -9.91
C GLU A 59 -7.67 -12.00 -9.13
N SER A 60 -6.97 -11.04 -8.51
CA SER A 60 -5.69 -11.29 -7.82
C SER A 60 -5.82 -12.13 -6.55
N ASN A 61 -7.04 -12.17 -5.98
CA ASN A 61 -7.35 -12.79 -4.68
C ASN A 61 -6.47 -12.23 -3.54
N LEU A 62 -6.00 -10.98 -3.65
CA LEU A 62 -5.24 -10.30 -2.59
C LEU A 62 -6.17 -9.63 -1.56
N GLY A 63 -5.62 -9.35 -0.39
CA GLY A 63 -6.27 -8.56 0.66
C GLY A 63 -6.94 -9.39 1.75
N LYS A 64 -7.13 -8.75 2.90
CA LYS A 64 -7.91 -9.27 4.04
C LYS A 64 -9.41 -9.10 3.80
N TYR A 65 -9.76 -8.03 3.10
CA TYR A 65 -11.11 -7.70 2.68
C TYR A 65 -11.20 -7.64 1.16
N LEU A 66 -12.40 -7.83 0.63
CA LEU A 66 -12.74 -7.66 -0.77
C LEU A 66 -14.10 -6.94 -0.80
N PHE A 67 -14.24 -5.90 -1.61
CA PHE A 67 -15.58 -5.37 -1.88
C PHE A 67 -15.99 -5.62 -3.33
N GLU A 68 -17.30 -5.77 -3.52
CA GLU A 68 -17.95 -5.95 -4.80
C GLU A 68 -19.03 -4.88 -4.98
N VAL A 69 -19.18 -4.40 -6.21
CA VAL A 69 -20.29 -3.55 -6.64
C VAL A 69 -21.08 -4.33 -7.67
N ARG A 70 -22.36 -4.56 -7.41
CA ARG A 70 -23.25 -5.33 -8.28
C ARG A 70 -24.42 -4.49 -8.73
N ASP A 71 -24.79 -4.61 -9.99
CA ASP A 71 -26.04 -4.03 -10.48
C ASP A 71 -27.22 -4.60 -9.66
N ARG A 72 -28.11 -3.73 -9.16
CA ARG A 72 -29.14 -4.14 -8.21
C ARG A 72 -30.21 -5.05 -8.82
N ASP A 73 -30.55 -4.82 -10.08
CA ASP A 73 -31.63 -5.53 -10.77
C ASP A 73 -31.18 -6.89 -11.32
N THR A 74 -29.97 -6.94 -11.86
CA THR A 74 -29.42 -8.11 -12.56
C THR A 74 -28.44 -8.93 -11.72
N ASN A 75 -27.96 -8.38 -10.60
CA ASN A 75 -26.90 -8.94 -9.75
C ASN A 75 -25.54 -9.13 -10.47
N HIS A 76 -25.38 -8.52 -11.65
CA HIS A 76 -24.14 -8.56 -12.42
C HIS A 76 -23.02 -7.83 -11.67
N LEU A 77 -21.84 -8.45 -11.56
CA LEU A 77 -20.67 -7.85 -10.95
C LEU A 77 -20.10 -6.75 -11.87
N LEU A 78 -20.11 -5.51 -11.36
CA LEU A 78 -19.62 -4.33 -12.08
C LEU A 78 -18.19 -3.98 -11.70
N TYR A 79 -17.81 -4.20 -10.43
CA TYR A 79 -16.49 -3.85 -9.92
C TYR A 79 -16.13 -4.72 -8.72
N SER A 80 -14.85 -5.05 -8.55
CA SER A 80 -14.32 -5.62 -7.31
C SER A 80 -12.89 -5.19 -7.05
N ARG A 81 -12.52 -5.03 -5.77
CA ARG A 81 -11.13 -4.80 -5.33
C ARG A 81 -10.85 -5.38 -3.96
N GLY A 82 -9.71 -6.06 -3.85
CA GLY A 82 -9.13 -6.52 -2.59
C GLY A 82 -8.41 -5.39 -1.87
N PHE A 83 -8.44 -5.40 -0.53
CA PHE A 83 -7.73 -4.42 0.29
C PHE A 83 -7.46 -4.95 1.71
N ALA A 84 -6.65 -4.22 2.46
CA ALA A 84 -6.48 -4.33 3.90
C ALA A 84 -6.81 -2.98 4.56
N SER A 85 -6.98 -2.95 5.87
CA SER A 85 -7.36 -1.73 6.58
C SER A 85 -6.62 -1.60 7.91
N ILE A 86 -6.59 -0.37 8.42
CA ILE A 86 -6.05 -0.04 9.76
C ILE A 86 -6.74 -0.89 10.83
N TYR A 87 -8.08 -1.09 10.73
CA TYR A 87 -8.79 -1.99 11.64
C TYR A 87 -8.24 -3.42 11.54
N GLY A 88 -8.02 -3.91 10.31
CA GLY A 88 -7.51 -5.25 10.06
C GLY A 88 -6.13 -5.53 10.67
N GLU A 89 -5.32 -4.51 10.89
CA GLU A 89 -4.07 -4.61 11.65
C GLU A 89 -4.29 -4.41 13.15
N TRP A 90 -5.09 -3.41 13.52
CA TRP A 90 -5.40 -3.08 14.91
C TRP A 90 -6.01 -4.26 15.65
N GLU A 91 -6.89 -5.04 15.02
CA GLU A 91 -7.54 -6.20 15.64
C GLU A 91 -6.55 -7.28 16.10
N LEU A 92 -5.32 -7.26 15.58
CA LEU A 92 -4.22 -8.17 15.94
C LEU A 92 -3.37 -7.66 17.11
N THR A 93 -3.66 -6.46 17.63
CA THR A 93 -2.94 -5.87 18.76
C THR A 93 -3.52 -6.33 20.11
N PRO A 94 -2.75 -6.28 21.21
CA PRO A 94 -3.28 -6.56 22.54
C PRO A 94 -4.42 -5.61 22.94
N GLU A 95 -4.41 -4.35 22.49
CA GLU A 95 -5.45 -3.36 22.81
C GLU A 95 -6.84 -3.85 22.36
N ALA A 96 -6.94 -4.47 21.18
CA ALA A 96 -8.20 -4.94 20.62
C ALA A 96 -8.87 -6.06 21.44
N ARG A 97 -8.18 -6.68 22.40
CA ARG A 97 -8.80 -7.66 23.31
C ARG A 97 -9.55 -6.99 24.46
N GLU A 98 -9.23 -5.74 24.75
CA GLU A 98 -9.70 -5.03 25.94
C GLU A 98 -10.70 -3.92 25.62
N VAL A 99 -10.65 -3.35 24.41
CA VAL A 99 -11.50 -2.21 24.04
C VAL A 99 -12.12 -2.36 22.66
N ASN A 100 -13.24 -1.66 22.47
CA ASN A 100 -13.79 -1.43 21.13
C ASN A 100 -13.24 -0.11 20.57
N ARG A 101 -12.84 -0.12 19.28
CA ARG A 101 -12.49 1.10 18.54
C ARG A 101 -13.29 1.22 17.25
N THR A 102 -13.32 2.43 16.71
CA THR A 102 -13.96 2.75 15.43
C THR A 102 -12.95 3.42 14.52
N PHE A 103 -12.91 2.98 13.26
CA PHE A 103 -12.06 3.52 12.21
C PHE A 103 -12.95 3.96 11.05
N HIS A 104 -12.60 5.09 10.43
CA HIS A 104 -13.28 5.59 9.24
C HIS A 104 -12.57 5.02 8.00
N GLU A 105 -13.31 4.46 7.06
CA GLU A 105 -12.79 3.79 5.86
C GLU A 105 -13.59 4.23 4.61
N SER A 106 -13.07 3.97 3.41
CA SER A 106 -13.72 4.39 2.16
C SER A 106 -13.55 3.36 1.05
N LEU A 107 -14.64 3.09 0.32
CA LEU A 107 -14.64 2.31 -0.93
C LEU A 107 -14.83 3.27 -2.10
N ARG A 108 -14.05 3.10 -3.18
CA ARG A 108 -14.10 3.97 -4.38
C ARG A 108 -14.30 3.13 -5.64
N PHE A 109 -15.17 3.57 -6.53
CA PHE A 109 -15.46 2.94 -7.81
C PHE A 109 -16.04 3.96 -8.80
N ALA A 110 -16.18 3.60 -10.08
CA ALA A 110 -16.83 4.44 -11.07
C ALA A 110 -18.30 4.70 -10.68
N ALA A 111 -18.78 5.95 -10.78
CA ALA A 111 -20.16 6.27 -10.46
C ALA A 111 -21.15 5.46 -11.31
N PRO A 112 -22.08 4.72 -10.68
CA PRO A 112 -23.06 3.93 -11.40
C PRO A 112 -24.20 4.82 -11.93
N ASP A 113 -24.83 4.40 -13.03
CA ASP A 113 -26.01 5.09 -13.59
C ASP A 113 -27.33 4.68 -12.92
N LYS A 114 -27.32 3.58 -12.16
CA LYS A 114 -28.48 2.94 -11.53
C LYS A 114 -28.13 2.48 -10.12
N PRO A 115 -29.14 2.14 -9.29
CA PRO A 115 -28.89 1.56 -7.99
C PRO A 115 -27.99 0.30 -8.06
N VAL A 116 -27.05 0.21 -7.13
CA VAL A 116 -26.12 -0.92 -7.00
C VAL A 116 -26.18 -1.50 -5.59
N GLN A 117 -25.82 -2.77 -5.47
CA GLN A 117 -25.53 -3.42 -4.21
C GLN A 117 -24.01 -3.41 -4.00
N VAL A 118 -23.55 -2.74 -2.95
CA VAL A 118 -22.17 -2.84 -2.46
C VAL A 118 -22.12 -3.96 -1.43
N LEU A 119 -21.16 -4.88 -1.57
CA LEU A 119 -20.91 -5.97 -0.64
C LEU A 119 -19.48 -5.89 -0.15
N LEU A 120 -19.28 -5.93 1.16
CA LEU A 120 -17.99 -6.05 1.80
C LEU A 120 -17.83 -7.48 2.31
N LYS A 121 -16.70 -8.09 1.99
CA LYS A 121 -16.35 -9.46 2.35
C LYS A 121 -15.03 -9.48 3.13
N LYS A 122 -14.93 -10.37 4.12
CA LYS A 122 -13.72 -10.67 4.88
C LYS A 122 -13.21 -12.07 4.53
N ARG A 123 -11.90 -12.24 4.51
CA ARG A 123 -11.25 -13.53 4.37
C ARG A 123 -11.49 -14.40 5.60
N ALA A 124 -12.04 -15.59 5.41
CA ALA A 124 -12.17 -16.62 6.43
C ALA A 124 -10.86 -17.42 6.59
N LYS A 125 -10.80 -18.29 7.61
CA LYS A 125 -9.60 -19.12 7.90
C LYS A 125 -9.18 -20.05 6.76
N ASP A 126 -10.10 -20.42 5.88
CA ASP A 126 -9.83 -21.21 4.68
C ASP A 126 -9.38 -20.35 3.48
N ASN A 127 -9.07 -19.08 3.71
CA ASN A 127 -8.78 -18.05 2.73
C ASN A 127 -9.92 -17.72 1.75
N SER A 128 -11.15 -18.24 1.94
CA SER A 128 -12.32 -17.84 1.15
C SER A 128 -12.88 -16.50 1.62
N PHE A 129 -13.46 -15.70 0.72
CA PHE A 129 -14.15 -14.46 1.10
C PHE A 129 -15.61 -14.74 1.51
N ARG A 130 -16.02 -14.20 2.66
CA ARG A 130 -17.38 -14.28 3.20
C ARG A 130 -17.94 -12.87 3.38
N GLU A 131 -19.20 -12.66 3.00
CA GLU A 131 -19.88 -11.39 3.22
C GLU A 131 -19.95 -11.06 4.71
N VAL A 132 -19.58 -9.83 5.07
CA VAL A 132 -19.64 -9.29 6.44
C VAL A 132 -20.51 -8.05 6.52
N TRP A 133 -20.73 -7.35 5.40
CA TRP A 133 -21.61 -6.21 5.34
C TRP A 133 -22.08 -5.97 3.91
N SER A 134 -23.27 -5.38 3.75
CA SER A 134 -23.78 -4.98 2.45
C SER A 134 -24.67 -3.74 2.56
N LEU A 135 -24.66 -2.92 1.51
CA LEU A 135 -25.39 -1.65 1.42
C LEU A 135 -25.94 -1.48 0.00
N THR A 136 -27.23 -1.20 -0.13
CA THR A 136 -27.79 -0.70 -1.40
C THR A 136 -27.50 0.79 -1.51
N VAL A 137 -26.97 1.21 -2.66
CA VAL A 137 -26.63 2.59 -2.97
C VAL A 137 -27.40 3.01 -4.21
N ASP A 138 -28.15 4.11 -4.12
CA ASP A 138 -28.78 4.76 -5.27
C ASP A 138 -27.99 6.03 -5.62
N PRO A 139 -27.37 6.13 -6.81
CA PRO A 139 -26.62 7.32 -7.21
C PRO A 139 -27.49 8.58 -7.32
N ALA A 140 -28.83 8.44 -7.40
CA ALA A 140 -29.79 9.54 -7.41
C ALA A 140 -30.31 9.92 -6.01
N ASP A 141 -29.85 9.25 -4.94
CA ASP A 141 -30.26 9.58 -3.57
C ASP A 141 -29.88 11.04 -3.23
N PRO A 142 -30.81 11.85 -2.68
CA PRO A 142 -30.56 13.26 -2.39
C PRO A 142 -29.47 13.51 -1.33
N PHE A 143 -29.02 12.49 -0.60
CA PHE A 143 -27.92 12.55 0.36
C PHE A 143 -26.55 12.15 -0.22
N VAL A 144 -26.48 11.80 -1.51
CA VAL A 144 -25.20 11.74 -2.23
C VAL A 144 -24.68 13.17 -2.37
N ASP A 145 -23.47 13.43 -1.88
CA ASP A 145 -22.83 14.74 -1.98
C ASP A 145 -22.03 14.86 -3.30
N PRO A 146 -22.48 15.66 -4.29
CA PRO A 146 -21.76 15.83 -5.54
C PRO A 146 -20.81 17.04 -5.52
N SER A 147 -20.67 17.70 -4.37
CA SER A 147 -19.99 18.99 -4.27
C SER A 147 -18.53 18.90 -4.66
N THR A 148 -18.02 20.02 -5.17
CA THR A 148 -16.66 20.15 -5.67
C THR A 148 -16.02 21.35 -4.95
N PRO A 149 -15.47 21.16 -3.74
CA PRO A 149 -14.82 22.24 -3.02
C PRO A 149 -13.55 22.72 -3.75
N ALA A 150 -12.96 23.81 -3.24
CA ALA A 150 -11.71 24.31 -3.80
C ALA A 150 -10.58 23.28 -3.64
N PRO A 151 -9.71 23.11 -4.66
CA PRO A 151 -8.57 22.21 -4.55
C PRO A 151 -7.63 22.59 -3.40
N PRO A 152 -7.06 21.61 -2.68
CA PRO A 152 -6.18 21.85 -1.52
C PRO A 152 -4.77 22.30 -1.91
N GLY A 153 -4.46 22.33 -3.21
CA GLY A 153 -3.18 22.77 -3.75
C GLY A 153 -3.07 22.50 -5.26
N THR A 154 -2.02 23.02 -5.87
CA THR A 154 -1.74 22.79 -7.30
C THR A 154 -1.10 21.42 -7.50
N LEU A 155 -1.71 20.61 -8.38
CA LEU A 155 -1.23 19.29 -8.76
C LEU A 155 0.09 19.38 -9.55
N LEU A 156 1.03 18.51 -9.21
CA LEU A 156 2.29 18.30 -9.92
C LEU A 156 2.19 17.04 -10.78
N LYS A 157 2.67 17.10 -12.02
CA LYS A 157 2.86 15.92 -12.86
C LYS A 157 4.32 15.48 -12.74
N LEU A 158 4.57 14.34 -12.09
CA LEU A 158 5.90 13.80 -11.81
C LEU A 158 6.32 12.77 -12.87
N VAL A 159 5.38 11.93 -13.31
CA VAL A 159 5.53 10.99 -14.44
C VAL A 159 4.27 11.03 -15.29
N ASP A 160 4.45 11.05 -16.61
CA ASP A 160 3.38 11.06 -17.60
C ASP A 160 3.48 9.81 -18.48
N GLY A 161 2.66 8.80 -18.18
CA GLY A 161 2.55 7.56 -18.94
C GLY A 161 1.45 7.60 -20.00
N GLY A 162 0.47 8.52 -19.86
CA GLY A 162 -0.63 8.69 -20.81
C GLY A 162 -1.99 8.84 -20.11
N ALA A 163 -3.06 8.38 -20.76
CA ALA A 163 -4.41 8.46 -20.21
C ALA A 163 -4.55 7.63 -18.92
N PRO A 164 -5.10 8.18 -17.82
CA PRO A 164 -5.32 7.46 -16.55
C PRO A 164 -5.93 6.07 -16.70
N VAL A 165 -6.94 5.94 -17.56
CA VAL A 165 -7.67 4.68 -17.82
C VAL A 165 -6.79 3.51 -18.27
N ASP A 166 -5.57 3.77 -18.75
CA ASP A 166 -4.61 2.76 -19.22
C ASP A 166 -3.32 2.70 -18.40
N LYS A 167 -3.32 3.31 -17.21
CA LYS A 167 -2.13 3.47 -16.37
C LYS A 167 -2.46 3.14 -14.91
N VAL A 168 -1.41 2.85 -14.15
CA VAL A 168 -1.44 2.91 -12.69
C VAL A 168 -1.31 4.39 -12.31
N ASP A 169 -2.34 4.96 -11.69
CA ASP A 169 -2.28 6.33 -11.17
C ASP A 169 -1.83 6.33 -9.69
N LEU A 170 -0.58 6.75 -9.46
CA LEU A 170 0.02 6.90 -8.13
C LEU A 170 0.03 8.37 -7.71
N LEU A 171 -0.54 8.66 -6.55
CA LEU A 171 -0.47 9.97 -5.91
C LEU A 171 0.63 10.01 -4.84
N ILE A 172 1.56 10.94 -4.99
CA ILE A 172 2.49 11.37 -3.95
C ILE A 172 1.84 12.51 -3.16
N LEU A 173 1.47 12.26 -1.91
CA LEU A 173 0.76 13.22 -1.06
C LEU A 173 1.70 13.75 0.03
N GLY A 174 1.92 15.06 0.09
CA GLY A 174 2.72 15.68 1.14
C GLY A 174 1.93 15.94 2.42
N ASP A 175 2.50 15.62 3.58
CA ASP A 175 1.96 16.00 4.89
C ASP A 175 3.03 16.64 5.80
N GLY A 176 2.65 17.68 6.54
CA GLY A 176 3.57 18.45 7.38
C GLY A 176 4.50 19.40 6.61
N TYR A 177 4.27 19.66 5.33
CA TYR A 177 4.98 20.69 4.56
C TYR A 177 4.19 22.00 4.59
N THR A 178 4.82 23.09 5.04
CA THR A 178 4.23 24.44 4.92
C THR A 178 4.27 24.94 3.48
N GLU A 179 3.52 26.00 3.17
CA GLU A 179 3.53 26.62 1.83
C GLU A 179 4.97 27.00 1.38
N LYS A 180 5.80 27.50 2.31
CA LYS A 180 7.20 27.85 2.04
C LYS A 180 8.09 26.64 1.73
N GLU A 181 7.67 25.45 2.15
CA GLU A 181 8.36 24.18 1.93
C GLU A 181 7.83 23.44 0.70
N ARG A 182 6.92 24.02 -0.10
CA ARG A 182 6.47 23.41 -1.37
C ARG A 182 7.63 23.03 -2.31
N PRO A 183 8.70 23.86 -2.48
CA PRO A 183 9.87 23.45 -3.26
C PRO A 183 10.62 22.25 -2.67
N LYS A 184 10.61 22.11 -1.33
CA LYS A 184 11.18 20.94 -0.64
C LYS A 184 10.36 19.70 -0.93
N PHE A 185 9.02 19.76 -0.79
CA PHE A 185 8.13 18.66 -1.13
C PHE A 185 8.36 18.18 -2.57
N GLU A 186 8.40 19.09 -3.54
CA GLU A 186 8.61 18.71 -4.94
C GLU A 186 9.95 17.99 -5.15
N LYS A 187 11.02 18.45 -4.48
CA LYS A 187 12.32 17.80 -4.52
C LYS A 187 12.28 16.40 -3.89
N ASP A 188 11.63 16.25 -2.74
CA ASP A 188 11.48 14.96 -2.05
C ASP A 188 10.67 13.98 -2.89
N ALA A 189 9.53 14.43 -3.44
CA ALA A 189 8.67 13.64 -4.30
C ALA A 189 9.42 13.14 -5.54
N ARG A 190 10.11 14.02 -6.27
CA ARG A 190 10.89 13.63 -7.47
C ARG A 190 11.98 12.61 -7.12
N ARG A 191 12.74 12.86 -6.04
CA ARG A 191 13.81 11.97 -5.59
C ARG A 191 13.30 10.56 -5.28
N LEU A 192 12.22 10.44 -4.50
CA LEU A 192 11.70 9.13 -4.09
C LEU A 192 11.01 8.40 -5.25
N VAL A 193 10.29 9.12 -6.11
CA VAL A 193 9.71 8.56 -7.34
C VAL A 193 10.81 8.04 -8.28
N ASP A 194 11.90 8.79 -8.46
CA ASP A 194 13.03 8.34 -9.27
C ASP A 194 13.66 7.07 -8.69
N ILE A 195 13.79 6.98 -7.37
CA ILE A 195 14.29 5.77 -6.67
C ILE A 195 13.37 4.58 -6.93
N LEU A 196 12.05 4.72 -6.78
CA LEU A 196 11.10 3.63 -7.04
C LEU A 196 11.29 3.02 -8.42
N PHE A 197 11.45 3.86 -9.45
CA PHE A 197 11.68 3.41 -10.82
C PHE A 197 13.11 2.91 -11.10
N THR A 198 13.96 2.76 -10.07
CA THR A 198 15.21 1.98 -10.18
C THR A 198 15.03 0.50 -9.81
N TYR A 199 13.92 0.15 -9.12
CA TYR A 199 13.62 -1.21 -8.70
C TYR A 199 12.77 -1.94 -9.74
N SER A 200 13.12 -3.19 -10.06
CA SER A 200 12.26 -4.05 -10.89
C SER A 200 11.07 -4.57 -10.06
N PRO A 201 9.87 -4.69 -10.65
CA PRO A 201 9.55 -4.49 -12.07
C PRO A 201 9.21 -3.04 -12.47
N PHE A 202 9.14 -2.11 -11.51
CA PHE A 202 8.75 -0.72 -11.78
C PHE A 202 9.65 -0.06 -12.82
N LYS A 203 10.97 -0.33 -12.76
CA LYS A 203 11.95 0.15 -13.73
C LYS A 203 11.57 -0.17 -15.17
N GLU A 204 11.28 -1.43 -15.45
CA GLU A 204 10.90 -1.90 -16.79
C GLU A 204 9.51 -1.40 -17.18
N ARG A 205 8.63 -1.24 -16.19
CA ARG A 205 7.22 -0.90 -16.37
C ARG A 205 6.93 0.60 -16.16
N LYS A 206 7.93 1.49 -16.11
CA LYS A 206 7.74 2.93 -15.82
C LYS A 206 6.69 3.61 -16.71
N ARG A 207 6.54 3.15 -17.95
CA ARG A 207 5.55 3.69 -18.92
C ARG A 207 4.10 3.32 -18.59
N ASP A 208 3.89 2.38 -17.68
CA ASP A 208 2.56 1.97 -17.23
C ASP A 208 2.06 2.80 -16.06
N PHE A 209 2.81 3.82 -15.63
CA PHE A 209 2.46 4.67 -14.50
C PHE A 209 2.23 6.12 -14.93
N ASN A 210 1.21 6.72 -14.31
CA ASN A 210 1.16 8.15 -14.09
C ASN A 210 1.51 8.42 -12.63
N VAL A 211 2.33 9.44 -12.37
CA VAL A 211 2.64 9.84 -11.00
C VAL A 211 2.32 11.31 -10.81
N TRP A 212 1.47 11.58 -9.83
CA TRP A 212 0.98 12.90 -9.47
C TRP A 212 1.54 13.32 -8.12
N GLY A 213 1.72 14.62 -7.90
CA GLY A 213 2.11 15.17 -6.61
C GLY A 213 1.09 16.19 -6.11
N LEU A 214 0.65 16.06 -4.87
CA LEU A 214 -0.24 17.03 -4.23
C LEU A 214 0.27 17.34 -2.83
N MET A 215 0.25 18.60 -2.44
CA MET A 215 0.72 19.05 -1.14
C MET A 215 -0.26 20.06 -0.58
N PRO A 216 -1.18 19.65 0.32
CA PRO A 216 -1.93 20.59 1.12
C PRO A 216 -0.99 21.35 2.07
N ALA A 217 -1.11 22.68 2.16
CA ALA A 217 -0.26 23.50 3.01
C ALA A 217 -0.52 23.26 4.51
N ALA A 218 0.49 22.78 5.21
CA ALA A 218 0.47 22.68 6.67
C ALA A 218 0.69 24.05 7.32
N ARG A 219 0.05 24.26 8.49
CA ARG A 219 0.24 25.48 9.29
C ARG A 219 1.63 25.55 9.93
N GLN A 220 2.20 24.38 10.24
CA GLN A 220 3.49 24.21 10.87
C GLN A 220 4.23 23.06 10.20
N SER A 221 5.57 23.14 10.20
CA SER A 221 6.42 22.10 9.62
C SER A 221 6.44 20.85 10.49
N GLY A 222 6.30 19.70 9.84
CA GLY A 222 6.32 18.35 10.40
C GLY A 222 4.97 17.82 10.88
N ILE A 223 4.99 16.58 11.36
CA ILE A 223 3.81 15.83 11.82
C ILE A 223 3.86 15.53 13.33
N SER A 224 2.83 14.88 13.86
CA SER A 224 2.72 14.47 15.27
C SER A 224 3.66 13.32 15.63
N ARG A 225 4.23 13.35 16.83
CA ARG A 225 4.96 12.25 17.48
C ARG A 225 4.64 12.22 18.99
N PRO A 226 3.48 11.67 19.37
CA PRO A 226 3.01 11.62 20.75
C PRO A 226 4.02 11.11 21.78
N SER A 227 4.86 10.11 21.45
CA SER A 227 5.88 9.56 22.36
C SER A 227 6.93 10.58 22.82
N THR A 228 7.05 11.71 22.10
CA THR A 228 7.95 12.82 22.43
C THR A 228 7.21 14.09 22.88
N GLY A 229 5.88 14.03 23.03
CA GLY A 229 5.02 15.16 23.38
C GLY A 229 4.76 16.14 22.23
N ILE A 230 5.11 15.77 20.99
CA ILE A 230 4.87 16.61 19.82
C ILE A 230 3.49 16.28 19.25
N HIS A 231 2.60 17.28 19.24
CA HIS A 231 1.28 17.19 18.61
C HIS A 231 1.13 18.31 17.60
N ARG A 232 0.80 17.95 16.35
CA ARG A 232 0.62 18.86 15.22
C ARG A 232 -0.66 18.51 14.47
N ASP A 233 -1.37 19.55 14.04
CA ASP A 233 -2.52 19.45 13.13
C ASP A 233 -2.00 19.61 11.68
N SER A 234 -1.38 18.54 11.17
CA SER A 234 -0.97 18.48 9.76
C SER A 234 -2.19 18.17 8.87
N PRO A 235 -2.23 18.63 7.60
CA PRO A 235 -3.44 18.52 6.78
C PRO A 235 -3.99 17.11 6.60
N VAL A 236 -3.11 16.12 6.41
CA VAL A 236 -3.51 14.70 6.24
C VAL A 236 -3.64 14.00 7.59
N GLY A 237 -3.14 14.60 8.67
CA GLY A 237 -3.24 14.06 10.03
C GLY A 237 -2.32 12.86 10.31
N SER A 238 -1.21 12.75 9.59
CA SER A 238 -0.24 11.68 9.83
C SER A 238 0.38 11.80 11.22
N THR A 239 0.63 10.67 11.87
CA THR A 239 1.27 10.61 13.18
C THR A 239 2.19 9.40 13.27
N TYR A 240 3.32 9.57 13.94
CA TYR A 240 4.10 8.44 14.48
C TYR A 240 3.30 7.75 15.61
N ASP A 241 3.89 6.68 16.15
CA ASP A 241 3.39 5.97 17.34
C ASP A 241 2.06 5.22 17.10
N ALA A 242 1.74 4.89 15.84
CA ALA A 242 0.58 4.06 15.53
C ALA A 242 0.65 2.71 16.26
N PHE A 243 -0.44 2.36 16.95
CA PHE A 243 -0.55 1.16 17.81
C PHE A 243 0.54 1.05 18.90
N GLY A 244 1.14 2.17 19.30
CA GLY A 244 2.24 2.20 20.28
C GLY A 244 3.61 1.84 19.69
N SER A 245 3.72 1.62 18.37
CA SER A 245 4.99 1.40 17.69
C SER A 245 5.63 2.74 17.28
N GLU A 246 6.75 3.09 17.92
CA GLU A 246 7.42 4.39 17.81
C GLU A 246 7.64 4.89 16.37
N ARG A 247 7.89 3.96 15.44
CA ARG A 247 8.29 4.28 14.04
C ARG A 247 7.16 4.06 13.05
N TYR A 248 6.01 3.56 13.50
CA TYR A 248 4.90 3.27 12.63
C TYR A 248 4.09 4.54 12.39
N VAL A 249 4.03 4.97 11.14
CA VAL A 249 3.39 6.22 10.72
C VAL A 249 2.11 5.89 9.97
N LEU A 250 0.98 6.39 10.46
CA LEU A 250 -0.32 6.27 9.81
C LEU A 250 -1.09 7.60 9.92
N THR A 251 -2.13 7.77 9.10
CA THR A 251 -3.20 8.73 9.35
C THR A 251 -4.48 7.97 9.72
N PHE A 252 -5.08 8.34 10.85
CA PHE A 252 -6.41 7.85 11.24
C PHE A 252 -7.53 8.77 10.70
N GLU A 253 -7.17 9.87 10.04
CA GLU A 253 -8.06 10.90 9.52
C GLU A 253 -8.50 10.57 8.07
N ASN A 254 -9.00 9.34 7.83
CA ASN A 254 -9.33 8.86 6.49
C ASN A 254 -10.23 9.83 5.71
N ARG A 255 -11.19 10.49 6.37
CA ARG A 255 -12.04 11.51 5.73
C ARG A 255 -11.21 12.66 5.15
N ARG A 256 -10.33 13.28 5.95
CA ARG A 256 -9.47 14.38 5.50
C ARG A 256 -8.56 13.92 4.38
N PHE A 257 -7.93 12.76 4.56
CA PHE A 257 -7.07 12.13 3.55
C PHE A 257 -7.80 11.98 2.20
N ARG A 258 -8.98 11.36 2.19
CA ARG A 258 -9.74 11.10 0.96
C ARG A 258 -10.26 12.37 0.31
N ASP A 259 -10.69 13.35 1.09
CA ASP A 259 -11.14 14.65 0.58
C ASP A 259 -10.00 15.43 -0.10
N ILE A 260 -8.77 15.29 0.41
CA ILE A 260 -7.58 15.87 -0.21
C ILE A 260 -7.17 15.09 -1.48
N ALA A 261 -7.07 13.76 -1.37
CA ALA A 261 -6.60 12.90 -2.46
C ALA A 261 -7.52 12.94 -3.70
N ALA A 262 -8.82 13.19 -3.50
CA ALA A 262 -9.83 13.30 -4.55
C ALA A 262 -9.55 14.40 -5.62
N PHE A 263 -8.56 15.25 -5.40
CA PHE A 263 -8.09 16.27 -6.35
C PHE A 263 -6.90 15.83 -7.22
N ALA A 264 -6.62 14.52 -7.28
CA ALA A 264 -5.73 13.89 -8.25
C ALA A 264 -6.40 12.66 -8.88
N PRO A 265 -6.06 12.27 -10.11
CA PRO A 265 -6.29 10.90 -10.56
C PRO A 265 -5.45 9.96 -9.69
N TYR A 266 -6.08 9.01 -8.99
CA TYR A 266 -5.34 8.07 -8.15
C TYR A 266 -6.10 6.76 -7.92
N GLU A 267 -5.32 5.68 -7.89
CA GLU A 267 -5.68 4.35 -7.39
C GLU A 267 -4.80 3.98 -6.18
N PHE A 268 -3.58 4.50 -6.12
CA PHE A 268 -2.60 4.31 -5.04
C PHE A 268 -2.13 5.65 -4.46
N VAL A 269 -1.77 5.67 -3.17
CA VAL A 269 -1.27 6.88 -2.50
C VAL A 269 -0.05 6.57 -1.63
N GLU A 270 1.01 7.32 -1.85
CA GLU A 270 2.22 7.39 -1.02
C GLU A 270 2.27 8.73 -0.28
N ILE A 271 2.25 8.71 1.04
CA ILE A 271 2.26 9.91 1.88
C ILE A 271 3.68 10.21 2.33
N LEU A 272 4.23 11.33 1.88
CA LEU A 272 5.53 11.83 2.29
C LEU A 272 5.31 12.73 3.50
N VAL A 273 5.84 12.32 4.66
CA VAL A 273 5.79 13.14 5.86
C VAL A 273 7.07 13.95 6.00
N ASN A 274 6.93 15.25 6.28
CA ASN A 274 8.06 16.15 6.47
C ASN A 274 8.77 15.86 7.81
N GLY A 275 9.80 15.01 7.79
CA GLY A 275 10.53 14.62 9.00
C GLY A 275 11.72 13.72 8.73
N ASN A 276 12.69 13.77 9.64
CA ASN A 276 13.97 13.04 9.54
C ASN A 276 14.01 11.74 10.38
N THR A 277 13.13 11.59 11.38
CA THR A 277 13.09 10.38 12.19
C THR A 277 12.69 9.19 11.32
N TYR A 278 13.41 8.07 11.42
CA TYR A 278 13.05 6.85 10.71
C TYR A 278 11.61 6.45 11.04
N GLY A 279 10.77 6.30 10.01
CA GLY A 279 9.41 5.79 10.14
C GLY A 279 8.68 5.75 8.81
N GLY A 280 7.62 4.95 8.79
CA GLY A 280 6.80 4.65 7.64
C GLY A 280 5.74 3.61 7.98
N GLY A 281 5.03 3.16 6.96
CA GLY A 281 4.04 2.10 7.07
C GLY A 281 3.24 1.95 5.78
N GLY A 282 2.90 0.74 5.37
CA GLY A 282 2.15 0.46 4.14
C GLY A 282 1.04 -0.55 4.39
N ILE A 283 -0.19 -0.21 3.96
CA ILE A 283 -1.35 -1.09 4.08
C ILE A 283 -1.93 -1.30 2.67
N PHE A 284 -2.07 -2.57 2.30
CA PHE A 284 -2.53 -2.99 0.96
C PHE A 284 -3.86 -2.32 0.58
N GLY A 285 -3.89 -1.61 -0.55
CA GLY A 285 -5.09 -0.94 -1.05
C GLY A 285 -5.56 0.29 -0.27
N LEU A 286 -4.81 0.74 0.75
CA LEU A 286 -5.10 1.95 1.53
C LEU A 286 -4.18 3.12 1.16
N TYR A 287 -2.97 3.13 1.73
CA TYR A 287 -1.86 4.05 1.41
C TYR A 287 -0.55 3.48 2.01
N SER A 288 0.57 4.09 1.65
CA SER A 288 1.85 3.98 2.37
C SER A 288 2.33 5.34 2.88
N THR A 289 3.26 5.34 3.85
CA THR A 289 3.87 6.55 4.41
C THR A 289 5.39 6.41 4.50
N VAL A 290 6.10 7.53 4.37
CA VAL A 290 7.55 7.58 4.61
C VAL A 290 7.99 8.93 5.17
N ALA A 291 8.90 8.90 6.14
CA ALA A 291 9.62 10.09 6.60
C ALA A 291 10.64 10.56 5.57
N ALA A 292 10.30 11.62 4.83
CA ALA A 292 11.00 11.99 3.59
C ALA A 292 12.47 12.42 3.78
N ASP A 293 12.83 12.99 4.93
CA ASP A 293 14.20 13.44 5.21
C ASP A 293 15.09 12.35 5.81
N SER A 294 14.50 11.23 6.22
CA SER A 294 15.26 10.13 6.82
C SER A 294 16.31 9.61 5.84
N LEU A 295 17.50 9.28 6.36
CA LEU A 295 18.57 8.61 5.61
C LEU A 295 18.07 7.32 4.92
N TRP A 296 17.10 6.65 5.53
CA TRP A 296 16.53 5.39 5.07
C TRP A 296 15.28 5.56 4.20
N SER A 297 14.85 6.79 3.91
CA SER A 297 13.69 7.07 3.06
C SER A 297 13.73 6.36 1.70
N PRO A 298 14.89 6.18 1.01
CA PRO A 298 14.94 5.41 -0.24
C PRO A 298 14.47 3.96 -0.08
N TYR A 299 14.90 3.30 1.00
CA TYR A 299 14.53 1.92 1.29
C TYR A 299 13.07 1.84 1.75
N VAL A 300 12.70 2.66 2.76
CA VAL A 300 11.37 2.63 3.38
C VAL A 300 10.31 2.92 2.32
N PHE A 301 10.49 3.94 1.49
CA PHE A 301 9.53 4.27 0.42
C PHE A 301 9.22 3.07 -0.48
N VAL A 302 10.23 2.32 -0.92
CA VAL A 302 10.04 1.18 -1.81
C VAL A 302 9.46 -0.03 -1.08
N HIS A 303 9.90 -0.28 0.16
CA HIS A 303 9.41 -1.35 1.02
C HIS A 303 7.92 -1.17 1.35
N GLU A 304 7.53 0.02 1.83
CA GLU A 304 6.14 0.33 2.17
C GLU A 304 5.24 0.34 0.93
N PHE A 305 5.76 0.77 -0.23
CA PHE A 305 5.03 0.63 -1.48
C PHE A 305 4.77 -0.84 -1.83
N GLY A 306 5.70 -1.76 -1.51
CA GLY A 306 5.49 -3.20 -1.69
C GLY A 306 4.27 -3.73 -0.93
N HIS A 307 4.10 -3.31 0.33
CA HIS A 307 2.90 -3.62 1.12
C HIS A 307 1.65 -2.97 0.53
N HIS A 308 1.68 -1.65 0.30
CA HIS A 308 0.53 -0.89 -0.16
C HIS A 308 0.04 -1.33 -1.56
N PHE A 309 0.99 -1.55 -2.47
CA PHE A 309 0.71 -1.83 -3.87
C PHE A 309 0.31 -3.29 -4.11
N ALA A 310 1.06 -4.26 -3.57
CA ALA A 310 0.84 -5.68 -3.88
C ALA A 310 0.57 -6.59 -2.69
N GLY A 311 0.41 -6.03 -1.48
CA GLY A 311 0.12 -6.83 -0.29
C GLY A 311 1.22 -7.84 -0.02
N LEU A 312 2.48 -7.48 -0.29
CA LEU A 312 3.63 -8.27 0.12
C LEU A 312 3.67 -8.29 1.65
N ALA A 313 3.95 -9.44 2.26
CA ALA A 313 4.19 -9.53 3.69
C ALA A 313 5.64 -9.13 4.01
N ASP A 314 5.87 -8.77 5.27
CA ASP A 314 7.22 -8.69 5.80
C ASP A 314 7.89 -10.07 5.81
N GLU A 315 9.07 -10.13 5.22
CA GLU A 315 9.92 -11.32 5.21
C GLU A 315 10.84 -11.35 6.44
N TYR A 316 10.92 -10.26 7.21
CA TYR A 316 11.73 -10.22 8.44
C TYR A 316 11.02 -10.80 9.65
N TYR A 317 11.83 -11.30 10.57
CA TYR A 317 11.37 -12.03 11.75
C TYR A 317 12.15 -11.69 13.03
N THR A 318 13.16 -10.83 12.94
CA THR A 318 14.06 -10.47 14.05
C THR A 318 13.75 -9.09 14.65
N SER A 319 12.78 -8.37 14.07
CA SER A 319 12.34 -7.06 14.58
C SER A 319 11.14 -7.21 15.53
N ASP A 320 11.08 -6.33 16.54
CA ASP A 320 9.90 -6.20 17.40
C ASP A 320 8.67 -5.82 16.52
N SER A 321 7.52 -6.49 16.75
CA SER A 321 6.25 -6.25 16.07
C SER A 321 5.18 -5.75 17.04
N ALA A 322 4.24 -4.93 16.55
CA ALA A 322 3.08 -4.49 17.32
C ALA A 322 1.98 -5.58 17.42
N TYR A 323 2.06 -6.61 16.59
CA TYR A 323 1.06 -7.67 16.50
C TYR A 323 1.36 -8.81 17.48
N ALA A 324 0.29 -9.41 18.02
CA ALA A 324 0.42 -10.64 18.78
C ALA A 324 0.79 -11.81 17.83
N PRO A 325 1.67 -12.74 18.26
CA PRO A 325 1.91 -13.97 17.51
C PRO A 325 0.62 -14.74 17.28
N SER A 326 0.48 -15.39 16.13
CA SER A 326 -0.71 -16.20 15.86
C SER A 326 -0.66 -17.53 16.64
N GLU A 327 -1.72 -17.85 17.36
CA GLU A 327 -1.88 -19.18 18.00
C GLU A 327 -2.09 -20.29 16.96
N GLU A 328 -2.70 -19.94 15.82
CA GLU A 328 -2.98 -20.85 14.71
C GLU A 328 -2.23 -20.40 13.45
N ARG A 329 -1.30 -21.23 12.95
CA ARG A 329 -0.60 -20.93 11.69
C ARG A 329 -1.48 -21.26 10.49
N VAL A 330 -2.31 -20.32 10.06
CA VAL A 330 -3.07 -20.40 8.81
C VAL A 330 -2.13 -20.08 7.63
N GLU A 331 -2.42 -20.62 6.44
CA GLU A 331 -1.66 -20.24 5.24
C GLU A 331 -1.91 -18.76 4.94
N PRO A 332 -0.87 -17.90 4.91
CA PRO A 332 -1.06 -16.47 4.63
C PRO A 332 -1.69 -16.26 3.25
N TRP A 333 -2.31 -15.12 2.99
CA TRP A 333 -2.83 -14.80 1.65
C TRP A 333 -1.78 -14.09 0.78
N GLU A 334 -0.80 -13.47 1.42
CA GLU A 334 0.32 -12.76 0.80
C GLU A 334 1.19 -13.72 -0.02
N LYS A 335 1.62 -13.31 -1.21
CA LYS A 335 2.27 -14.22 -2.17
C LYS A 335 3.71 -14.59 -1.80
N ASN A 336 4.41 -13.73 -1.04
CA ASN A 336 5.84 -13.87 -0.74
C ASN A 336 6.15 -14.57 0.60
N VAL A 337 5.14 -15.14 1.27
CA VAL A 337 5.34 -15.93 2.50
C VAL A 337 4.42 -17.14 2.52
N THR A 338 4.81 -18.20 3.21
CA THR A 338 4.00 -19.43 3.34
C THR A 338 4.17 -20.05 4.72
N ALA A 339 3.12 -20.71 5.23
CA ALA A 339 3.24 -21.57 6.41
C ALA A 339 3.79 -22.96 6.07
N LEU A 340 3.87 -23.30 4.78
CA LEU A 340 4.44 -24.52 4.22
C LEU A 340 4.01 -25.82 4.91
N LYS A 341 2.71 -25.96 5.22
CA LYS A 341 2.18 -27.20 5.83
C LYS A 341 2.36 -28.43 4.93
N ASP A 342 2.37 -28.21 3.61
CA ASP A 342 2.63 -29.23 2.60
C ASP A 342 3.64 -28.68 1.57
N PRO A 343 4.89 -29.18 1.55
CA PRO A 343 5.90 -28.76 0.58
C PRO A 343 5.46 -28.93 -0.89
N ALA A 344 4.53 -29.84 -1.18
CA ALA A 344 4.00 -30.01 -2.52
C ALA A 344 3.14 -28.82 -2.98
N ARG A 345 2.65 -28.00 -2.03
CA ARG A 345 1.80 -26.81 -2.23
C ARG A 345 2.53 -25.48 -1.98
N LEU A 346 3.86 -25.48 -2.02
CA LEU A 346 4.63 -24.23 -1.98
C LEU A 346 4.10 -23.24 -3.04
N LYS A 347 3.79 -22.00 -2.62
CA LYS A 347 3.14 -21.00 -3.47
C LYS A 347 3.89 -20.71 -4.77
N TRP A 348 5.22 -20.63 -4.70
CA TRP A 348 6.12 -20.32 -5.81
C TRP A 348 6.90 -21.55 -6.30
N LYS A 349 6.32 -22.75 -6.14
CA LYS A 349 6.97 -24.02 -6.50
C LYS A 349 7.51 -24.05 -7.93
N GLU A 350 6.81 -23.42 -8.86
CA GLU A 350 7.21 -23.36 -10.27
C GLU A 350 8.52 -22.59 -10.53
N TRP A 351 8.96 -21.75 -9.60
CA TRP A 351 10.23 -21.02 -9.69
C TRP A 351 11.36 -21.69 -8.87
N VAL A 352 11.06 -22.78 -8.16
CA VAL A 352 12.06 -23.54 -7.41
C VAL A 352 12.77 -24.55 -8.32
N THR A 353 14.10 -24.50 -8.35
CA THR A 353 14.91 -25.47 -9.09
C THR A 353 14.62 -26.90 -8.60
N PRO A 354 14.37 -27.88 -9.50
CA PRO A 354 14.19 -29.27 -9.10
C PRO A 354 15.34 -29.79 -8.23
N GLY A 355 15.02 -30.40 -7.09
CA GLY A 355 15.99 -30.92 -6.13
C GLY A 355 16.43 -29.94 -5.04
N THR A 356 16.00 -28.67 -5.08
CA THR A 356 16.20 -27.74 -3.96
C THR A 356 15.51 -28.28 -2.70
N PRO A 357 16.22 -28.42 -1.56
CA PRO A 357 15.60 -28.86 -0.31
C PRO A 357 14.54 -27.87 0.17
N LEU A 358 13.43 -28.39 0.70
CA LEU A 358 12.34 -27.62 1.30
C LEU A 358 12.08 -28.17 2.73
N PRO A 359 12.37 -27.40 3.79
CA PRO A 359 12.91 -26.03 3.77
C PRO A 359 14.35 -25.97 3.26
N THR A 360 14.73 -24.81 2.71
CA THR A 360 16.05 -24.58 2.12
C THR A 360 17.05 -24.16 3.22
N PRO A 361 18.13 -24.93 3.44
CA PRO A 361 19.12 -24.61 4.47
C PRO A 361 19.83 -23.28 4.21
N TRP A 362 20.11 -22.55 5.29
CA TRP A 362 20.93 -21.35 5.29
C TRP A 362 21.54 -21.13 6.68
N ALA A 363 22.54 -20.24 6.80
CA ALA A 363 23.23 -19.98 8.07
C ALA A 363 22.38 -19.13 9.05
N LYS A 364 21.19 -19.63 9.39
CA LYS A 364 20.18 -18.93 10.18
C LYS A 364 20.68 -18.57 11.58
N GLU A 365 21.38 -19.47 12.25
CA GLU A 365 21.88 -19.26 13.61
C GLU A 365 22.89 -18.10 13.68
N GLU A 366 23.74 -17.97 12.66
CA GLU A 366 24.73 -16.87 12.57
C GLU A 366 24.03 -15.52 12.35
N TYR A 367 23.05 -15.47 11.44
CA TYR A 367 22.23 -14.29 11.22
C TYR A 367 21.48 -13.86 12.49
N GLU A 368 20.86 -14.81 13.19
CA GLU A 368 20.12 -14.53 14.42
C GLU A 368 21.03 -14.06 15.57
N ALA A 369 22.27 -14.55 15.64
CA ALA A 369 23.25 -14.06 16.61
C ALA A 369 23.55 -12.58 16.36
N HIS A 370 23.86 -12.21 15.12
CA HIS A 370 24.11 -10.81 14.76
C HIS A 370 22.88 -9.92 15.00
N ALA A 371 21.69 -10.38 14.62
CA ALA A 371 20.46 -9.62 14.80
C ALA A 371 20.16 -9.31 16.28
N ARG A 372 20.45 -10.25 17.20
CA ARG A 372 20.33 -10.02 18.66
C ARG A 372 21.28 -8.93 19.15
N GLU A 373 22.54 -8.95 18.71
CA GLU A 373 23.54 -7.92 19.07
C GLU A 373 23.10 -6.53 18.61
N VAL A 374 22.60 -6.43 17.37
CA VAL A 374 22.10 -5.16 16.82
C VAL A 374 20.87 -4.67 17.57
N LEU A 375 19.94 -5.57 17.92
CA LEU A 375 18.73 -5.23 18.67
C LEU A 375 19.07 -4.68 20.07
N GLU A 376 20.04 -5.28 20.76
CA GLU A 376 20.53 -4.77 22.05
C GLU A 376 21.11 -3.36 21.92
N GLN A 377 21.96 -3.13 20.91
CA GLN A 377 22.52 -1.79 20.65
C GLN A 377 21.42 -0.78 20.31
N ARG A 378 20.44 -1.15 19.49
CA ARG A 378 19.31 -0.30 19.14
C ARG A 378 18.52 0.11 20.39
N ARG A 379 18.19 -0.84 21.27
CA ARG A 379 17.47 -0.58 22.52
C ARG A 379 18.25 0.37 23.42
N ARG A 380 19.58 0.21 23.51
CA ARG A 380 20.45 1.11 24.27
C ARG A 380 20.46 2.53 23.71
N ILE A 381 20.66 2.71 22.41
CA ILE A 381 20.68 4.04 21.77
C ILE A 381 19.36 4.79 22.02
N ARG A 382 18.21 4.09 21.94
CA ARG A 382 16.89 4.66 22.23
C ARG A 382 16.69 4.98 23.71
N ALA A 383 17.05 4.07 24.62
CA ALA A 383 16.94 4.29 26.07
C ALA A 383 17.77 5.50 26.53
N GLU A 384 18.96 5.69 25.95
CA GLU A 384 19.85 6.82 26.20
C GLU A 384 19.44 8.11 25.46
N ARG A 385 18.36 8.08 24.67
CA ARG A 385 17.85 9.21 23.85
C ARG A 385 18.92 9.85 22.98
N ARG A 386 19.79 9.04 22.40
CA ARG A 386 20.90 9.51 21.56
C ARG A 386 20.39 10.08 20.22
N PRO A 387 21.17 10.95 19.56
CA PRO A 387 20.80 11.52 18.26
C PRO A 387 20.50 10.45 17.20
N GLU A 388 19.61 10.76 16.25
CA GLU A 388 19.22 9.83 15.19
C GLU A 388 20.41 9.38 14.33
N SER A 389 21.42 10.22 14.15
CA SER A 389 22.65 9.89 13.42
C SER A 389 23.40 8.68 13.98
N GLU A 390 23.24 8.39 15.28
CA GLU A 390 23.82 7.20 15.90
C GLU A 390 23.06 5.92 15.55
N MET A 391 21.74 6.03 15.44
CA MET A 391 20.89 4.95 14.93
C MET A 391 21.19 4.68 13.45
N ASP A 392 21.36 5.75 12.67
CA ASP A 392 21.72 5.66 11.25
C ASP A 392 23.07 4.96 11.05
N ALA A 393 24.06 5.28 11.90
CA ALA A 393 25.36 4.62 11.87
C ALA A 393 25.26 3.12 12.23
N LEU A 394 24.39 2.76 13.19
CA LEU A 394 24.12 1.36 13.53
C LEU A 394 23.49 0.61 12.35
N PHE A 395 22.42 1.15 11.78
CA PHE A 395 21.74 0.52 10.64
C PHE A 395 22.63 0.43 9.39
N THR A 396 23.55 1.40 9.20
CA THR A 396 24.54 1.33 8.11
C THR A 396 25.50 0.16 8.31
N ARG A 397 26.04 -0.02 9.51
CA ARG A 397 26.91 -1.17 9.82
C ARG A 397 26.18 -2.50 9.71
N GLN A 398 24.93 -2.55 10.18
CA GLN A 398 24.07 -3.73 10.04
C GLN A 398 23.91 -4.10 8.57
N ARG A 399 23.47 -3.14 7.72
CA ARG A 399 23.30 -3.36 6.28
C ARG A 399 24.59 -3.87 5.62
N ASP A 400 25.72 -3.21 5.89
CA ASP A 400 26.98 -3.60 5.25
C ASP A 400 27.45 -5.00 5.69
N TRP A 401 27.11 -5.44 6.91
CA TRP A 401 27.33 -6.82 7.36
C TRP A 401 26.34 -7.80 6.71
N GLU A 402 25.04 -7.49 6.69
CA GLU A 402 23.97 -8.30 6.09
C GLU A 402 24.26 -8.56 4.60
N GLU A 403 24.65 -7.52 3.85
CA GLU A 403 24.99 -7.64 2.43
C GLU A 403 26.19 -8.58 2.19
N ALA A 404 27.21 -8.51 3.05
CA ALA A 404 28.38 -9.37 2.96
C ALA A 404 28.02 -10.82 3.32
N PHE A 405 27.22 -10.98 4.38
CA PHE A 405 26.76 -12.27 4.88
C PHE A 405 25.91 -13.01 3.84
N PHE A 406 24.86 -12.38 3.30
CA PHE A 406 23.97 -13.02 2.33
C PHE A 406 24.66 -13.33 1.01
N ARG A 407 25.55 -12.44 0.54
CA ARG A 407 26.32 -12.68 -0.70
C ARG A 407 27.23 -13.90 -0.61
N ALA A 408 27.74 -14.23 0.58
CA ALA A 408 28.61 -15.38 0.80
C ALA A 408 27.85 -16.72 0.88
N GLN A 409 26.52 -16.70 1.02
CA GLN A 409 25.73 -17.92 1.19
C GLN A 409 25.61 -18.73 -0.12
N PRO A 410 25.73 -20.08 -0.09
CA PRO A 410 25.60 -20.91 -1.29
C PRO A 410 24.27 -20.76 -2.04
N ALA A 411 23.20 -20.45 -1.31
CA ALA A 411 21.84 -20.30 -1.85
C ALA A 411 21.44 -18.84 -2.16
N ALA A 412 22.40 -17.90 -2.18
CA ALA A 412 22.15 -16.44 -2.30
C ALA A 412 21.23 -16.03 -3.45
N LYS A 413 21.23 -16.78 -4.56
CA LYS A 413 20.42 -16.50 -5.76
C LYS A 413 19.31 -17.52 -6.01
N GLN A 414 19.15 -18.51 -5.12
CA GLN A 414 18.18 -19.56 -5.31
C GLN A 414 16.79 -19.09 -4.88
N THR A 415 15.77 -19.60 -5.55
CA THR A 415 14.39 -19.56 -5.04
C THR A 415 14.14 -20.88 -4.31
N GLY A 416 13.66 -20.80 -3.07
CA GLY A 416 13.49 -21.92 -2.16
C GLY A 416 12.47 -21.59 -1.07
N ALA A 417 12.56 -22.22 0.10
CA ALA A 417 11.74 -21.89 1.25
C ALA A 417 12.63 -21.68 2.48
N PHE A 418 13.03 -20.44 2.72
CA PHE A 418 13.95 -20.06 3.80
C PHE A 418 13.15 -19.75 5.06
N GLU A 419 13.40 -20.48 6.16
CA GLU A 419 12.64 -20.32 7.40
C GLU A 419 12.90 -18.95 8.05
N GLY A 420 11.82 -18.35 8.56
CA GLY A 420 11.79 -17.04 9.19
C GLY A 420 11.13 -16.01 8.27
N ALA A 421 9.93 -15.56 8.65
CA ALA A 421 9.14 -14.52 7.98
C ALA A 421 7.97 -14.07 8.89
N MET A 422 7.24 -13.02 8.52
CA MET A 422 6.04 -12.55 9.25
C MET A 422 6.28 -12.35 10.76
N TYR A 423 7.42 -11.77 11.14
CA TYR A 423 7.78 -11.53 12.54
C TYR A 423 8.03 -12.82 13.37
N GLU A 424 7.96 -14.00 12.76
CA GLU A 424 8.13 -15.30 13.43
C GLU A 424 9.38 -16.05 12.93
N ALA A 425 10.27 -16.39 13.86
CA ALA A 425 11.53 -17.06 13.53
C ALA A 425 11.39 -18.51 13.05
N ARG A 426 10.20 -19.11 13.18
CA ARG A 426 9.93 -20.51 12.83
C ARG A 426 8.52 -20.67 12.26
N GLY A 427 8.34 -21.62 11.36
CA GLY A 427 7.02 -22.00 10.85
C GLY A 427 6.45 -21.16 9.72
N TYR A 428 7.07 -20.02 9.39
CA TYR A 428 6.84 -19.32 8.13
C TYR A 428 8.13 -19.27 7.31
N TYR A 429 7.97 -19.21 6.00
CA TYR A 429 9.06 -19.28 5.03
C TYR A 429 8.93 -18.18 3.99
N ARG A 430 10.07 -17.66 3.57
CA ARG A 430 10.23 -16.66 2.50
C ARG A 430 10.94 -17.28 1.28
N PRO A 431 10.81 -16.68 0.08
CA PRO A 431 11.19 -17.31 -1.17
C PRO A 431 12.68 -17.23 -1.53
N GLN A 432 13.36 -16.19 -1.08
CA GLN A 432 14.79 -15.99 -1.32
C GLN A 432 15.49 -15.57 -0.02
N LEU A 433 16.82 -15.70 0.02
CA LEU A 433 17.58 -15.37 1.22
C LEU A 433 17.44 -13.92 1.63
N ASP A 434 17.38 -13.04 0.65
CA ASP A 434 17.31 -11.59 0.81
C ASP A 434 16.34 -10.95 -0.21
N CYS A 435 15.75 -9.84 0.21
CA CYS A 435 14.67 -9.14 -0.47
C CYS A 435 14.50 -7.75 0.16
N VAL A 436 13.98 -6.78 -0.60
CA VAL A 436 13.51 -5.50 -0.05
C VAL A 436 12.50 -5.69 1.08
N MET A 437 11.71 -6.77 1.07
CA MET A 437 10.77 -7.09 2.14
C MET A 437 11.42 -7.72 3.38
N PHE A 438 12.73 -7.99 3.35
CA PHE A 438 13.47 -8.64 4.44
C PHE A 438 14.45 -7.70 5.12
N THR A 439 15.37 -7.11 4.37
CA THR A 439 16.47 -6.31 4.94
C THR A 439 16.55 -4.93 4.32
N ARG A 440 17.35 -4.04 4.92
CA ARG A 440 17.66 -2.71 4.39
C ARG A 440 18.78 -2.72 3.36
N ASP A 441 19.12 -3.90 2.84
CA ASP A 441 20.22 -4.10 1.90
C ASP A 441 19.94 -3.46 0.55
N ARG A 442 21.01 -3.21 -0.20
CA ARG A 442 20.92 -2.77 -1.60
C ARG A 442 20.62 -3.96 -2.51
N VAL A 443 19.45 -4.56 -2.29
CA VAL A 443 18.93 -5.75 -2.98
C VAL A 443 17.64 -5.38 -3.73
N PRO A 444 17.33 -6.01 -4.88
CA PRO A 444 16.01 -5.87 -5.48
C PRO A 444 14.93 -6.60 -4.66
N PHE A 445 13.66 -6.41 -5.03
CA PHE A 445 12.62 -7.37 -4.65
C PHE A 445 13.03 -8.78 -5.11
N CYS A 446 12.72 -9.80 -4.32
CA CYS A 446 12.93 -11.19 -4.73
C CYS A 446 12.04 -11.54 -5.94
N SER A 447 12.36 -12.64 -6.64
CA SER A 447 11.65 -13.09 -7.86
C SER A 447 10.14 -13.21 -7.65
N VAL A 448 9.70 -13.76 -6.51
CA VAL A 448 8.29 -13.88 -6.13
C VAL A 448 7.63 -12.52 -5.95
N CYS A 449 8.28 -11.60 -5.24
CA CYS A 449 7.79 -10.24 -5.06
C CYS A 449 7.69 -9.50 -6.40
N GLN A 450 8.69 -9.63 -7.28
CA GLN A 450 8.65 -9.02 -8.61
C GLN A 450 7.48 -9.55 -9.45
N HIS A 451 7.17 -10.84 -9.35
CA HIS A 451 6.00 -11.42 -10.03
C HIS A 451 4.70 -10.86 -9.47
N ALA A 452 4.53 -10.87 -8.14
CA ALA A 452 3.34 -10.33 -7.48
C ALA A 452 3.11 -8.84 -7.80
N LEU A 453 4.17 -8.05 -7.81
CA LEU A 453 4.13 -6.65 -8.23
C LEU A 453 3.68 -6.52 -9.70
N SER A 454 4.19 -7.38 -10.59
CA SER A 454 3.82 -7.37 -12.01
C SER A 454 2.35 -7.71 -12.24
N GLU A 455 1.80 -8.69 -11.51
CA GLU A 455 0.37 -9.04 -11.59
C GLU A 455 -0.53 -7.87 -11.19
N VAL A 456 -0.13 -7.09 -10.18
CA VAL A 456 -0.86 -5.87 -9.82
C VAL A 456 -0.73 -4.80 -10.90
N ILE A 457 0.47 -4.57 -11.45
CA ILE A 457 0.61 -3.64 -12.59
C ILE A 457 -0.31 -4.06 -13.73
N ASP A 458 -0.40 -5.36 -14.03
CA ASP A 458 -1.26 -5.87 -15.10
C ASP A 458 -2.76 -5.72 -14.78
N LEU A 459 -3.16 -5.82 -13.51
CA LEU A 459 -4.54 -5.52 -13.09
C LEU A 459 -4.98 -4.09 -13.44
N TYR A 460 -4.06 -3.12 -13.43
CA TYR A 460 -4.39 -1.71 -13.64
C TYR A 460 -4.03 -1.19 -15.05
N ALA A 461 -2.89 -1.62 -15.58
CA ALA A 461 -2.31 -1.13 -16.83
C ALA A 461 -1.98 -2.24 -17.85
N GLY A 462 -2.28 -3.50 -17.54
CA GLY A 462 -2.07 -4.63 -18.44
C GLY A 462 -3.03 -4.62 -19.64
N PRO A 463 -2.84 -5.56 -20.58
CA PRO A 463 -3.78 -5.76 -21.69
C PRO A 463 -5.20 -5.90 -21.14
N PRO A 464 -6.23 -5.34 -21.81
CA PRO A 464 -7.60 -5.50 -21.34
C PRO A 464 -7.91 -6.98 -21.15
N GLY A 465 -8.43 -7.35 -19.98
CA GLY A 465 -8.90 -8.70 -19.71
C GLY A 465 -9.92 -9.11 -20.77
N LYS A 466 -10.01 -10.42 -21.06
CA LYS A 466 -11.13 -10.89 -21.88
C LYS A 466 -12.41 -10.45 -21.20
N ALA A 467 -13.22 -9.62 -21.87
CA ALA A 467 -14.52 -9.22 -21.36
C ALA A 467 -15.27 -10.49 -20.91
N PRO A 468 -15.95 -10.47 -19.75
CA PRO A 468 -16.80 -11.58 -19.36
C PRO A 468 -17.79 -11.81 -20.50
N ALA A 469 -17.83 -13.04 -21.02
CA ALA A 469 -18.72 -13.39 -22.11
C ALA A 469 -20.15 -13.05 -21.69
N SER A 470 -20.85 -12.25 -22.49
CA SER A 470 -22.27 -11.96 -22.28
C SER A 470 -23.02 -13.29 -22.12
N PRO A 471 -23.82 -13.47 -21.05
CA PRO A 471 -24.63 -14.66 -20.92
C PRO A 471 -25.57 -14.75 -22.13
N LYS A 472 -25.56 -15.90 -22.80
CA LYS A 472 -26.57 -16.25 -23.81
C LYS A 472 -27.90 -16.57 -23.15
#